data_AF-A0A5K1B9N1-F1
#
_entry.id   AF-A0A5K1B9N1-F1
#
_cell.length_a   1.000
_cell.length_b   1.000
_cell.length_c   1.000
_cell.angle_alpha   90.00
_cell.angle_beta   90.00
_cell.angle_gamma   90.00
#
_symmetry.space_group_name_H-M   'P 1'
#
loop_
_entity.id
_entity.type
_entity.pdbx_description
1 polymer ?
#
loop_
_entity_poly.entity_id
_entity_poly.type
_entity_poly.pdbx_seq_one_letter_code
_entity_poly.pdbx_strand_id
1 'polypeptide(L)'
;VCSWSIGRIPKDKGPSLSGTLRLAAGLERMHVFPTFVVGFKIMGVALSGLQIDKLDLLNLPYRPYKGFRALTRAGIYEVRG
;
A
#
# COMPACT_ATOMS: atom_id res chain seq x y z
N VAL A 1 3.51 7.32 18.93
CA VAL A 1 3.04 6.72 17.66
C VAL A 1 3.66 5.34 17.54
N CYS A 2 2.88 4.30 17.23
CA CYS A 2 3.38 2.95 16.96
C CYS A 2 3.50 2.79 15.44
N SER A 3 4.65 2.29 14.97
CA SER A 3 4.92 2.06 13.53
C SER A 3 5.39 0.64 13.32
N TRP A 4 4.85 -0.03 12.31
CA TRP A 4 5.24 -1.37 11.91
C TRP A 4 5.60 -1.39 10.43
N SER A 5 6.86 -1.77 10.15
CA SER A 5 7.38 -1.84 8.79
C SER A 5 7.40 -3.29 8.30
N ILE A 6 6.67 -3.56 7.22
CA ILE A 6 6.65 -4.85 6.55
C ILE A 6 7.30 -4.65 5.18
N GLY A 7 8.34 -5.44 4.86
CA GLY A 7 9.01 -5.36 3.56
C GLY A 7 8.12 -5.90 2.43
N ARG A 8 8.06 -7.23 2.32
CA ARG A 8 7.27 -7.92 1.30
C ARG A 8 6.29 -8.87 1.98
N ILE A 9 5.02 -8.80 1.58
CA ILE A 9 3.98 -9.72 2.09
C ILE A 9 4.20 -11.10 1.46
N PRO A 10 4.37 -12.18 2.24
CA PRO A 10 4.45 -13.54 1.73
C PRO A 10 3.12 -13.99 1.11
N LYS A 11 3.15 -14.91 0.15
CA LYS A 11 1.92 -15.44 -0.46
C LYS A 11 1.13 -16.33 0.50
N ASP A 12 1.84 -17.07 1.35
CA ASP A 12 1.26 -18.20 2.08
C ASP A 12 0.77 -17.84 3.48
N LYS A 13 1.23 -16.70 4.03
CA LYS A 13 0.82 -16.23 5.35
C LYS A 13 0.89 -14.71 5.44
N GLY A 14 -0.22 -14.12 5.88
CA GLY A 14 -0.29 -12.69 6.19
C GLY A 14 0.58 -12.33 7.41
N PRO A 15 1.24 -11.18 7.41
CA PRO A 15 1.97 -10.70 8.57
C PRO A 15 0.96 -10.39 9.70
N SER A 16 1.35 -10.62 10.95
CA SER A 16 0.52 -10.37 12.13
C SER A 16 1.33 -9.68 13.22
N LEU A 17 0.70 -8.73 13.93
CA LEU A 17 1.28 -8.04 15.08
C LEU A 17 0.31 -8.14 16.25
N SER A 18 0.79 -8.64 17.38
CA SER A 18 0.05 -8.71 18.65
C SER A 18 0.87 -8.06 19.74
N GLY A 19 0.21 -7.44 20.72
CA GLY A 19 0.90 -6.80 21.85
C GLY A 19 -0.07 -6.32 22.93
N THR A 20 0.51 -5.79 24.00
CA THR A 20 -0.25 -5.26 25.14
C THR A 20 -0.09 -3.75 25.18
N LEU A 21 -1.22 -3.03 25.21
CA LEU A 21 -1.23 -1.59 25.45
C LEU A 21 -1.47 -1.33 26.94
N ARG A 22 -0.63 -0.51 27.57
CA ARG A 22 -0.85 -0.05 28.95
C ARG A 22 -1.60 1.28 28.92
N LEU A 23 -2.71 1.34 29.66
CA LEU A 23 -3.49 2.55 29.85
C LEU A 23 -2.98 3.33 31.06
N ALA A 24 -3.25 4.64 31.10
CA ALA A 24 -2.96 5.46 32.26
C ALA A 24 -3.80 5.02 33.47
N ALA A 25 -3.29 5.25 34.68
CA ALA A 25 -4.02 4.92 35.91
C ALA A 25 -5.39 5.61 35.95
N GLY A 26 -6.44 4.86 36.30
CA GLY A 26 -7.82 5.34 36.29
C GLY A 26 -8.55 5.20 34.94
N LEU A 27 -7.88 4.73 33.89
CA LEU A 27 -8.50 4.44 32.59
C LEU A 27 -8.69 2.92 32.41
N GLU A 28 -9.89 2.44 32.66
CA GLU A 28 -10.27 1.01 32.57
C GLU A 28 -10.33 0.49 31.13
N ARG A 29 -10.64 1.37 30.16
CA ARG A 29 -10.78 1.01 28.74
C ARG A 29 -10.47 2.19 27.81
N MET A 30 -10.12 1.91 26.57
CA MET A 30 -10.07 2.93 25.52
C MET A 30 -11.47 3.49 25.23
N HIS A 31 -11.55 4.81 25.08
CA HIS A 31 -12.78 5.49 24.63
C HIS A 31 -12.99 5.42 23.11
N VAL A 32 -11.90 5.27 22.35
CA VAL A 32 -11.91 5.19 20.89
C VAL A 32 -10.86 4.17 20.46
N PHE A 33 -11.21 3.32 19.50
CA PHE A 33 -10.25 2.43 18.86
C PHE A 33 -9.33 3.21 17.91
N PRO A 34 -8.02 2.93 17.88
CA PRO A 34 -7.11 3.62 16.99
C PRO A 34 -7.47 3.35 15.52
N THR A 35 -7.41 4.39 14.69
CA THR A 35 -7.41 4.24 13.24
C THR A 35 -5.99 3.93 12.77
N PHE A 36 -5.83 2.91 11.96
CA PHE A 36 -4.56 2.51 11.38
C PHE A 36 -4.42 3.16 10.01
N VAL A 37 -3.41 4.01 9.85
CA VAL A 37 -3.03 4.54 8.54
C VAL A 37 -2.02 3.56 7.91
N VAL A 38 -2.31 3.11 6.69
CA VAL A 38 -1.52 2.06 6.02
C VAL A 38 -0.82 2.61 4.79
N GLY A 39 0.50 2.46 4.75
CA GLY A 39 1.31 2.68 3.56
C GLY A 39 1.59 1.36 2.83
N PHE A 40 1.33 1.30 1.53
CA PHE A 40 1.72 0.15 0.70
C PHE A 40 2.10 0.57 -0.72
N LYS A 41 2.79 -0.35 -1.41
CA LYS A 41 3.22 -0.21 -2.80
C LYS A 41 3.07 -1.55 -3.51
N ILE A 42 2.36 -1.56 -4.64
CA ILE A 42 2.16 -2.75 -5.49
C ILE A 42 2.81 -2.48 -6.84
N MET A 43 3.82 -3.29 -7.18
CA MET A 43 4.54 -3.19 -8.45
C MET A 43 3.81 -3.92 -9.56
N GLY A 44 3.74 -3.31 -10.75
CA GLY A 44 3.21 -3.96 -11.95
C GLY A 44 1.68 -4.02 -12.02
N VAL A 45 0.99 -3.36 -11.09
CA VAL A 45 -0.48 -3.36 -11.02
C VAL A 45 -0.99 -1.92 -10.96
N ALA A 46 -1.98 -1.61 -11.79
CA ALA A 46 -2.83 -0.43 -11.68
C ALA A 46 -4.19 -0.88 -11.12
N LEU A 47 -4.49 -0.57 -9.86
CA LEU A 47 -5.76 -1.00 -9.24
C LEU A 47 -7.01 -0.38 -9.88
N SER A 48 -6.86 0.71 -10.65
CA SER A 48 -7.95 1.28 -11.44
C SER A 48 -8.39 0.38 -12.62
N GLY A 49 -7.64 -0.67 -12.94
CA GLY A 49 -7.84 -1.46 -14.15
C GLY A 49 -7.35 -0.78 -15.42
N LEU A 50 -6.72 0.39 -15.32
CA LEU A 50 -6.19 1.11 -16.49
C LEU A 50 -5.10 0.27 -17.18
N GLN A 51 -5.26 0.08 -18.48
CA GLN A 51 -4.30 -0.59 -19.35
C GLN A 51 -3.89 0.33 -20.49
N ILE A 52 -2.65 0.20 -20.94
CA ILE A 52 -2.16 0.86 -22.15
C ILE A 52 -2.41 -0.10 -23.31
N ASP A 53 -3.32 0.28 -24.22
CA ASP A 53 -3.57 -0.49 -25.44
C ASP A 53 -2.43 -0.31 -26.45
N LYS A 54 -2.13 0.95 -26.82
CA LYS A 54 -1.12 1.26 -27.82
C LYS A 54 -0.34 2.53 -27.49
N LEU A 55 0.97 2.50 -27.79
CA LEU A 55 1.85 3.67 -27.77
C LEU A 55 2.49 3.85 -29.16
N ASP A 56 2.02 4.84 -29.90
CA ASP A 56 2.55 5.20 -31.22
C ASP A 56 3.55 6.34 -31.12
N LEU A 57 4.67 6.18 -31.83
CA LEU A 57 5.76 7.16 -31.91
C LEU A 57 6.01 7.41 -33.40
N LEU A 58 5.74 8.64 -33.83
CA LEU A 58 5.83 9.06 -35.23
C LEU A 58 7.10 9.87 -35.48
N ASN A 59 7.54 9.94 -36.74
CA ASN A 59 8.65 10.78 -37.20
C ASN A 59 10.01 10.46 -36.55
N LEU A 60 10.25 9.21 -36.15
CA LEU A 60 11.55 8.76 -35.66
C LEU A 60 12.31 7.98 -36.74
N PRO A 61 13.62 8.25 -36.94
CA PRO A 61 14.43 7.51 -37.90
C PRO A 61 14.83 6.11 -37.40
N TYR A 62 14.47 5.76 -36.16
CA TYR A 62 14.79 4.48 -35.53
C TYR A 62 13.57 3.91 -34.78
N ARG A 63 13.61 2.60 -34.45
CA ARG A 63 12.58 1.93 -33.65
C ARG A 63 12.94 2.01 -32.16
N PRO A 64 12.31 2.89 -31.36
CA PRO A 64 12.59 2.98 -29.93
C PRO A 64 12.03 1.77 -29.17
N TYR A 65 12.65 1.47 -28.03
CA TYR A 65 12.07 0.57 -27.05
C TYR A 65 10.85 1.22 -26.39
N LYS A 66 9.75 0.46 -26.28
CA LYS A 66 8.52 0.89 -25.61
C LYS A 66 8.25 -0.05 -24.45
N GLY A 67 8.00 0.50 -23.28
CA GLY A 67 7.66 -0.26 -22.08
C GLY A 67 6.70 0.50 -21.20
N PHE A 68 5.85 -0.23 -20.50
CA PHE A 68 4.94 0.32 -19.49
C PHE A 68 5.11 -0.47 -18.20
N ARG A 69 5.08 0.25 -17.07
CA ARG A 69 5.05 -0.37 -15.75
C ARG A 69 4.09 0.40 -14.86
N ALA A 70 3.04 -0.28 -14.43
CA ALA A 70 2.11 0.26 -13.46
C ALA A 70 2.70 0.23 -12.03
N LEU A 71 2.25 1.17 -11.22
CA LEU A 71 2.59 1.30 -9.82
C LEU A 71 1.39 1.80 -9.04
N THR A 72 0.89 1.01 -8.10
CA THR A 72 -0.11 1.47 -7.15
C THR A 72 0.54 1.79 -5.81
N ARG A 73 0.20 2.92 -5.20
CA ARG A 73 0.63 3.33 -3.86
C ARG A 73 -0.59 3.72 -3.04
N ALA A 74 -0.50 3.55 -1.72
CA ALA A 74 -1.50 4.09 -0.81
C ALA A 74 -1.58 5.63 -0.93
N GLY A 75 -2.80 6.15 -0.99
CA GLY A 75 -3.10 7.54 -0.64
C GLY A 75 -3.37 7.65 0.85
N ILE A 76 -4.47 8.32 1.23
CA ILE A 76 -5.01 8.23 2.59
C ILE A 76 -5.77 6.90 2.68
N TYR A 77 -5.12 5.89 3.26
CA TYR A 77 -5.73 4.57 3.46
C TYR A 77 -5.83 4.28 4.95
N GLU A 78 -7.05 4.29 5.46
CA GLU A 78 -7.38 4.13 6.87
C GLU A 78 -8.14 2.82 7.10
N VAL A 79 -7.73 2.09 8.13
CA VAL A 79 -8.46 0.95 8.66
C VAL A 79 -8.96 1.32 10.05
N ARG A 80 -10.27 1.30 10.25
CA ARG A 80 -10.91 1.59 11.54
C ARG A 80 -11.11 0.28 12.29
N GLY A 81 -10.65 0.26 13.54
CA GLY A 81 -10.84 -0.85 14.46
C GLY A 81 -12.15 -0.79 15.22
#